data_AF-A0A918GD55-F1
#
_entry.id   AF-A0A918GD55-F1
#
_cell.length_a   1.000
_cell.length_b   1.000
_cell.length_c   1.000
_cell.angle_alpha   90.00
_cell.angle_beta   90.00
_cell.angle_gamma   90.00
#
_symmetry.space_group_name_H-M   'P 1'
#
loop_
_entity.id
_entity.type
_entity.pdbx_description
1 polymer ?
#
loop_
_entity_poly.entity_id
_entity_poly.type
_entity_poly.pdbx_seq_one_letter_code
_entity_poly.pdbx_strand_id
1 'polypeptide(L)'
;MRIHRRRQENGKRQARETVYVVTSLDTHQATPADLGGYVRGHWGIENSSHHVRDVVFAEDASTVHTGSAPRAMAALRNLAIGRLRLLGADNIAKTTRAIRDAPEHALWTWGITDSPLLPGP
;
A
#
# COMPACT_ATOMS: atom_id res chain seq x y z
N MET A 1 22.04 3.76 12.70
CA MET A 1 21.77 5.15 12.24
C MET A 1 20.61 5.74 13.02
N ARG A 2 20.69 7.03 13.41
CA ARG A 2 19.58 7.76 14.08
C ARG A 2 18.91 8.71 13.08
N ILE A 3 17.60 8.62 12.94
CA ILE A 3 16.80 9.47 12.05
C ILE A 3 15.79 10.26 12.89
N HIS A 4 15.66 11.55 12.59
CA HIS A 4 14.61 12.39 13.15
C HIS A 4 13.49 12.56 12.11
N ARG A 5 12.29 12.07 12.42
CA ARG A 5 11.11 12.27 11.57
C ARG A 5 10.23 13.39 12.14
N ARG A 6 9.65 14.17 11.25
CA ARG A 6 8.63 15.17 11.57
C ARG A 6 7.36 14.81 10.81
N ARG A 7 6.26 14.62 11.54
CA ARG A 7 4.93 14.44 10.94
C ARG A 7 4.12 15.69 11.22
N GLN A 8 3.53 16.26 10.19
CA GLN A 8 2.57 17.35 10.29
C GLN A 8 1.28 16.88 9.64
N GLU A 9 0.26 16.69 10.46
CA GLU A 9 -1.09 16.37 10.02
C GLU A 9 -1.91 17.66 10.05
N ASN A 10 -2.79 17.85 9.07
CA ASN A 10 -3.51 19.10 8.91
C ASN A 10 -4.35 19.38 10.17
N GLY A 11 -4.14 20.53 10.81
CA GLY A 11 -4.81 20.89 12.07
C GLY A 11 -4.25 20.28 13.35
N LYS A 12 -3.18 19.48 13.31
CA LYS A 12 -2.53 18.91 14.52
C LYS A 12 -1.14 19.50 14.78
N ARG A 13 -0.72 19.50 16.06
CA ARG A 13 0.64 19.90 16.44
C ARG A 13 1.67 18.99 15.77
N GLN A 14 2.78 19.58 15.31
CA GLN A 14 3.89 18.84 14.72
C GLN A 14 4.40 17.77 15.71
N ALA A 15 4.40 16.52 15.28
CA ALA A 15 5.02 15.43 16.04
C ALA A 15 6.47 15.25 15.60
N ARG A 16 7.37 15.09 16.58
CA ARG A 16 8.79 14.74 16.37
C ARG A 16 9.05 13.39 16.98
N GLU A 17 9.61 12.50 16.18
CA GLU A 17 9.95 11.15 16.64
C GLU A 17 11.38 10.81 16.20
N THR A 18 12.09 10.10 17.07
CA THR A 18 13.43 9.60 16.79
C THR A 18 13.35 8.11 16.53
N VAL A 19 13.83 7.70 15.35
CA VAL A 19 13.84 6.30 14.92
C VAL A 19 15.29 5.85 14.77
N TYR A 20 15.59 4.66 15.28
CA TYR A 20 16.89 4.02 15.08
C TYR A 20 16.75 2.96 13.99
N VAL A 21 17.60 3.05 12.97
CA VAL A 21 17.64 2.12 11.84
C VAL A 21 18.95 1.34 11.89
N VAL A 22 18.84 0.02 11.74
CA VAL A 22 19.96 -0.90 11.60
C VAL A 22 20.09 -1.27 10.12
N THR A 23 21.32 -1.31 9.61
CA THR A 23 21.62 -1.70 8.23
C THR A 23 22.87 -2.56 8.23
N SER A 24 22.96 -3.49 7.29
CA SER A 24 24.16 -4.29 7.03
C SER A 24 25.16 -3.57 6.12
N LEU A 25 24.84 -2.36 5.66
CA LEU A 25 25.74 -1.56 4.81
C LEU A 25 26.82 -0.89 5.68
N ASP A 26 28.07 -1.03 5.25
CA ASP A 26 29.21 -0.33 5.84
C ASP A 26 29.22 1.16 5.47
N THR A 27 29.95 1.95 6.24
CA THR A 27 30.06 3.42 6.08
C THR A 27 30.59 3.85 4.71
N HIS A 28 31.34 2.99 4.01
CA HIS A 28 31.84 3.25 2.66
C HIS A 28 30.84 2.88 1.56
N GLN A 29 29.79 2.11 1.87
CA GLN A 29 28.83 1.60 0.89
C GLN A 29 27.59 2.48 0.72
N ALA A 30 27.28 3.32 1.71
CA ALA A 30 26.15 4.23 1.65
C ALA A 30 26.42 5.50 2.45
N THR A 31 26.18 6.64 1.81
CA THR A 31 26.22 7.92 2.51
C THR A 31 24.97 8.08 3.40
N PRO A 32 24.97 9.00 4.37
CA PRO A 32 23.76 9.32 5.14
C PRO A 32 22.57 9.75 4.26
N ALA A 33 22.84 10.36 3.10
CA ALA A 33 21.80 10.75 2.16
C ALA A 33 21.16 9.52 1.49
N ASP A 34 21.97 8.54 1.09
CA ASP A 34 21.51 7.28 0.48
C ASP A 34 20.67 6.47 1.49
N LEU A 35 21.15 6.35 2.72
CA LEU A 35 20.41 5.70 3.81
C LEU A 35 19.07 6.39 4.08
N GLY A 36 19.04 7.73 4.04
CA GLY A 36 17.80 8.50 4.12
C GLY A 36 16.86 8.24 2.95
N GLY A 37 17.40 8.05 1.74
CA GLY A 37 16.67 7.64 0.54
C GLY A 37 16.05 6.25 0.68
N TYR A 38 16.82 5.25 1.11
CA TYR A 38 16.34 3.89 1.35
C TYR A 38 15.23 3.84 2.38
N VAL A 39 15.38 4.57 3.49
CA VAL A 39 14.35 4.64 4.52
C VAL A 39 13.08 5.29 3.97
N ARG A 40 13.18 6.38 3.20
CA ARG A 40 12.00 6.97 2.53
C ARG A 40 11.34 6.01 1.54
N GLY A 41 12.12 5.29 0.74
CA GLY A 41 11.62 4.27 -0.19
C GLY A 41 10.90 3.14 0.54
N HIS A 42 11.46 2.66 1.65
CA HIS A 42 10.83 1.66 2.51
C HIS A 42 9.49 2.16 3.08
N TRP A 43 9.42 3.40 3.58
CA TRP A 43 8.15 4.01 4.01
C TRP A 43 7.15 4.16 2.86
N GLY A 44 7.61 4.39 1.63
CA GLY A 44 6.76 4.42 0.45
C GLY A 44 6.10 3.07 0.17
N ILE A 45 6.82 1.96 0.35
CA ILE A 45 6.27 0.61 0.24
C ILE A 45 5.20 0.38 1.31
N GLU A 46 5.53 0.70 2.57
CA GLU A 46 4.62 0.57 3.70
C GLU A 46 3.34 1.39 3.50
N ASN A 47 3.47 2.68 3.19
CA ASN A 47 2.32 3.57 3.03
C ASN A 47 1.48 3.23 1.80
N SER A 48 2.09 2.72 0.72
CA SER A 48 1.35 2.43 -0.50
C SER A 48 0.63 1.07 -0.43
N SER A 49 1.23 0.07 0.21
CA SER A 49 0.66 -1.29 0.28
C SER A 49 -0.10 -1.52 1.58
N HIS A 50 0.52 -1.24 2.73
CA HIS A 50 0.00 -1.59 4.04
C HIS A 50 -1.24 -0.77 4.38
N HIS A 51 -1.15 0.56 4.28
CA HIS A 51 -2.30 1.44 4.52
C HIS A 51 -3.50 1.12 3.61
N VAL A 52 -3.26 0.80 2.34
CA VAL A 52 -4.33 0.41 1.41
C VAL A 52 -4.98 -0.91 1.86
N ARG A 53 -4.18 -1.88 2.30
CA ARG A 53 -4.70 -3.15 2.81
C ARG A 53 -5.53 -2.96 4.09
N ASP A 54 -5.00 -2.18 5.02
CA ASP A 54 -5.59 -1.94 6.34
C ASP A 54 -6.91 -1.18 6.22
N VAL A 55 -6.93 -0.10 5.42
CA VAL A 55 -8.08 0.81 5.32
C VAL A 55 -9.01 0.49 4.15
N VAL A 56 -8.48 0.32 2.93
CA VAL A 56 -9.32 0.12 1.73
C VAL A 56 -9.87 -1.30 1.67
N PHE A 57 -9.07 -2.29 2.07
CA PHE A 57 -9.49 -3.70 2.13
C PHE A 57 -9.91 -4.15 3.54
N ALA A 58 -10.04 -3.19 4.47
CA ALA A 58 -10.52 -3.39 5.83
C ALA A 58 -9.84 -4.56 6.56
N GLU A 59 -8.53 -4.71 6.36
CA GLU A 59 -7.77 -5.79 7.01
C GLU A 59 -7.81 -5.68 8.54
N ASP A 60 -7.66 -4.47 9.09
CA ASP A 60 -7.71 -4.26 10.54
C ASP A 60 -9.08 -4.60 11.15
N ALA A 61 -10.15 -4.46 10.36
CA ALA A 61 -11.51 -4.80 10.77
C ALA A 61 -11.87 -6.29 10.52
N SER A 62 -10.96 -7.06 9.92
CA SER A 62 -11.18 -8.45 9.55
C SER A 62 -11.18 -9.35 10.78
N THR A 63 -12.31 -10.03 11.04
CA THR A 63 -12.42 -11.03 12.12
C THR A 63 -11.85 -12.41 11.74
N VAL A 64 -11.35 -12.56 10.52
CA VAL A 64 -10.69 -13.79 10.06
C VAL A 64 -9.35 -13.95 10.78
N HIS A 65 -9.27 -14.87 11.75
CA HIS A 65 -8.07 -15.09 12.57
C HIS A 65 -7.71 -16.58 12.78
N THR A 66 -8.38 -17.52 12.11
CA THR A 66 -8.20 -18.96 12.33
C THR A 66 -7.36 -19.64 11.25
N GLY A 67 -6.47 -20.54 11.66
CA GLY A 67 -5.67 -21.38 10.75
C GLY A 67 -4.87 -20.57 9.72
N SER A 68 -4.92 -20.99 8.46
CA SER A 68 -4.24 -20.34 7.33
C SER A 68 -5.01 -19.18 6.70
N ALA A 69 -6.24 -18.91 7.17
CA ALA A 69 -7.12 -17.93 6.56
C ALA A 69 -6.57 -16.49 6.56
N PRO A 70 -5.92 -15.98 7.63
CA PRO A 70 -5.33 -14.64 7.61
C PRO A 70 -4.26 -14.49 6.53
N ARG A 71 -3.42 -15.51 6.35
CA ARG A 71 -2.36 -15.53 5.34
C ARG A 71 -2.94 -15.59 3.92
N ALA A 72 -3.99 -16.40 3.72
CA ALA A 72 -4.69 -16.46 2.45
C ALA A 72 -5.34 -15.10 2.10
N MET A 73 -5.99 -14.45 3.06
CA MET A 73 -6.59 -13.13 2.87
C MET A 73 -5.54 -12.06 2.56
N ALA A 74 -4.41 -12.05 3.26
CA ALA A 74 -3.31 -11.14 2.95
C ALA A 74 -2.79 -11.33 1.51
N ALA A 75 -2.64 -12.58 1.06
CA ALA A 75 -2.21 -12.89 -0.30
C ALA A 75 -3.23 -12.39 -1.35
N LEU A 76 -4.53 -12.63 -1.13
CA LEU A 76 -5.60 -12.17 -2.03
C LEU A 76 -5.67 -10.64 -2.11
N ARG A 77 -5.55 -9.94 -0.97
CA ARG A 77 -5.53 -8.47 -0.94
C ARG A 77 -4.31 -7.93 -1.70
N ASN A 78 -3.13 -8.51 -1.47
CA ASN A 78 -1.90 -8.12 -2.18
C ASN A 78 -2.05 -8.34 -3.69
N LEU A 79 -2.66 -9.45 -4.11
CA LEU A 79 -2.94 -9.73 -5.52
C LEU A 79 -3.87 -8.69 -6.14
N ALA A 80 -4.97 -8.34 -5.46
CA ALA A 80 -5.91 -7.33 -5.91
C ALA A 80 -5.24 -5.95 -6.04
N ILE A 81 -4.48 -5.52 -5.03
CA ILE A 81 -3.73 -4.25 -5.07
C ILE A 81 -2.74 -4.25 -6.23
N GLY A 82 -1.98 -5.34 -6.39
CA GLY A 82 -1.01 -5.49 -7.48
C GLY A 82 -1.66 -5.39 -8.85
N ARG A 83 -2.79 -6.08 -9.07
CA ARG A 83 -3.52 -6.04 -10.34
C ARG A 83 -4.05 -4.63 -10.66
N LEU A 84 -4.66 -3.96 -9.69
CA LEU A 84 -5.16 -2.59 -9.88
C LEU A 84 -4.02 -1.61 -10.25
N ARG A 85 -2.85 -1.76 -9.62
CA ARG A 85 -1.66 -0.95 -9.98
C ARG A 85 -1.14 -1.25 -11.38
N LEU A 86 -1.13 -2.52 -11.79
CA LEU A 86 -0.75 -2.90 -13.16
C LEU A 86 -1.69 -2.32 -14.22
N LEU A 87 -2.95 -2.10 -13.87
CA LEU A 87 -3.94 -1.42 -14.72
C LEU A 87 -3.84 0.11 -14.66
N GLY A 88 -2.85 0.67 -13.95
CA GLY A 88 -2.62 2.11 -13.87
C GLY A 88 -3.52 2.84 -12.87
N ALA A 89 -4.09 2.15 -11.88
CA ALA A 89 -4.91 2.81 -10.86
C ALA A 89 -4.07 3.67 -9.91
N ASP A 90 -4.06 4.98 -10.12
CA ASP A 90 -3.39 5.96 -9.25
C ASP A 90 -4.06 6.09 -7.87
N ASN A 91 -5.37 5.81 -7.80
CA ASN A 91 -6.13 5.81 -6.56
C ASN A 91 -6.88 4.49 -6.38
N ILE A 92 -6.30 3.61 -5.58
CA ILE A 92 -6.86 2.28 -5.30
C ILE A 92 -8.23 2.38 -4.62
N ALA A 93 -8.42 3.30 -3.67
CA ALA A 93 -9.71 3.47 -2.98
C ALA A 93 -10.84 3.88 -3.94
N LYS A 94 -10.58 4.79 -4.88
CA LYS A 94 -11.55 5.18 -5.91
C LYS A 94 -11.90 4.00 -6.81
N THR A 95 -10.89 3.26 -7.27
CA THR A 95 -11.08 2.14 -8.19
C THR A 95 -11.82 0.98 -7.51
N THR A 96 -11.49 0.66 -6.26
CA THR A 96 -12.21 -0.34 -5.46
C THR A 96 -13.67 0.05 -5.24
N ARG A 97 -13.98 1.33 -5.03
CA ARG A 97 -15.38 1.81 -4.94
C ARG A 97 -16.11 1.64 -6.27
N ALA A 98 -15.50 2.02 -7.39
CA ALA A 98 -16.09 1.84 -8.72
C ALA A 98 -16.39 0.36 -9.03
N ILE A 99 -15.53 -0.57 -8.60
CA ILE A 99 -15.78 -2.01 -8.72
C ILE A 99 -16.87 -2.47 -7.75
N ARG A 100 -16.95 -1.93 -6.54
CA ARG A 100 -18.04 -2.24 -5.60
C ARG A 100 -19.39 -1.81 -6.17
N ASP A 101 -19.46 -0.62 -6.76
CA ASP A 101 -20.69 -0.02 -7.27
C ASP A 101 -21.15 -0.69 -8.59
N ALA A 102 -20.21 -1.27 -9.34
CA ALA A 102 -20.43 -2.01 -10.59
C ALA A 102 -19.58 -3.30 -10.60
N PRO A 103 -20.04 -4.38 -9.92
CA PRO A 103 -19.26 -5.59 -9.69
C PRO A 103 -18.83 -6.32 -10.97
N GLU A 104 -19.54 -6.11 -12.08
CA GLU A 104 -19.18 -6.60 -13.41
C GLU A 104 -17.81 -6.07 -13.88
N HIS A 105 -17.37 -4.91 -13.38
CA HIS A 105 -16.01 -4.40 -13.64
C HIS A 105 -14.92 -5.30 -13.06
N ALA A 106 -15.22 -6.09 -12.02
CA ALA A 106 -14.27 -7.05 -11.48
C ALA A 106 -13.88 -8.09 -12.55
N LEU A 107 -14.84 -8.54 -13.37
CA LEU A 107 -14.58 -9.57 -14.38
C LEU A 107 -13.58 -9.08 -15.43
N TRP A 108 -13.75 -7.85 -15.92
CA TRP A 108 -12.79 -7.24 -16.85
C TRP A 108 -11.44 -7.00 -16.18
N THR A 109 -11.45 -6.49 -14.95
CA THR A 109 -10.23 -6.25 -14.16
C THR A 109 -9.38 -7.52 -14.07
N TRP A 110 -10.01 -8.68 -13.94
CA TRP A 110 -9.34 -9.98 -13.86
C TRP A 110 -9.13 -10.68 -15.21
N GLY A 111 -9.51 -10.06 -16.33
CA GLY A 111 -9.37 -10.64 -17.67
C GLY A 111 -10.28 -11.85 -17.91
N ILE A 112 -11.40 -11.94 -17.19
CA ILE A 112 -12.42 -12.97 -17.35
C ILE A 112 -13.37 -12.61 -18.51
N THR A 113 -13.44 -11.33 -18.87
CA THR A 113 -14.19 -10.82 -20.03
C THR A 113 -13.34 -9.83 -20.83
N ASP A 114 -13.53 -9.83 -22.16
CA ASP A 114 -12.73 -9.05 -23.11
C ASP A 114 -13.22 -7.60 -23.31
N SER A 115 -14.40 -7.23 -22.79
CA SER A 115 -14.97 -5.89 -22.97
C SER A 115 -14.72 -4.97 -21.77
N PRO A 116 -14.04 -3.81 -21.95
CA PRO A 116 -14.06 -2.76 -20.94
C PRO A 116 -15.47 -2.19 -20.88
N LEU A 117 -16.14 -2.36 -19.75
CA LEU A 117 -17.50 -1.83 -19.51
C LEU A 117 -17.51 -0.31 -19.22
N LEU A 118 -16.41 0.39 -19.47
CA LEU A 118 -16.33 1.84 -19.31
C LEU A 118 -16.36 2.55 -20.67
N PRO A 119 -17.15 3.64 -20.82
CA PRO A 119 -16.81 4.67 -21.78
C PRO A 119 -15.44 5.26 -21.40
N GLY A 120 -14.60 5.53 -22.40
CA GLY A 120 -13.26 6.12 -22.22
C GLY A 120 -13.27 7.51 -21.57
N PRO A 121 -12.09 8.13 -21.38
CA PRO A 121 -11.91 9.36 -20.61
C PRO A 121 -12.81 10.53 -21.00
#